data_AF-Q84N53-F1
#
_entry.id   AF-Q84N53-F1
#
_cell.length_a   1.000
_cell.length_b   1.000
_cell.length_c   1.000
_cell.angle_alpha   90.00
_cell.angle_beta   90.00
_cell.angle_gamma   90.00
#
_symmetry.space_group_name_H-M   'P 1'
#
loop_
_entity.id
_entity.type
_entity.pdbx_description
1 polymer ?
#
loop_
_entity_poly.entity_id
_entity_poly.type
_entity_poly.pdbx_seq_one_letter_code
_entity_poly.pdbx_strand_id
1 'polypeptide(L)'
;GGTINGNGEQWWQNSCKINKSKPCKDAPTALIFQKCKNLRVNNLNIQDAQQIHVSFQKCMNVQASNLSIIAPEKSPNTDGIHVTDTQNILITNSVIATGDDCLSIVNGCEKVQATNITCGPGHG
;
A
#
# COMPACT_ATOMS: atom_id res chain seq x y z
N GLY A 1 10.67 -9.83 11.85
CA GLY A 1 9.61 -9.54 10.88
C GLY A 1 9.51 -10.66 9.88
N GLY A 2 8.59 -10.54 8.92
CA GLY A 2 8.42 -11.48 7.82
C GLY A 2 8.20 -10.73 6.49
N THR A 3 8.30 -11.46 5.39
CA THR A 3 8.10 -10.91 4.04
C THR A 3 6.83 -11.47 3.42
N ILE A 4 6.01 -10.57 2.86
CA ILE A 4 4.89 -10.91 1.98
C ILE A 4 5.28 -10.46 0.59
N ASN A 5 5.46 -11.40 -0.33
CA ASN A 5 5.76 -11.11 -1.74
C ASN A 5 4.51 -11.39 -2.59
N GLY A 6 4.03 -10.36 -3.31
CA GLY A 6 2.87 -10.44 -4.18
C GLY A 6 3.13 -11.10 -5.53
N ASN A 7 4.38 -11.25 -5.96
CA ASN A 7 4.74 -11.72 -7.31
C ASN A 7 4.00 -10.93 -8.41
N GLY A 8 4.00 -9.60 -8.30
CA GLY A 8 3.20 -8.68 -9.11
C GLY A 8 3.55 -8.63 -10.60
N GLU A 9 4.73 -9.11 -11.00
CA GLU A 9 5.22 -8.99 -12.39
C GLU A 9 4.22 -9.47 -13.44
N GLN A 10 3.58 -10.63 -13.21
CA GLN A 10 2.60 -11.19 -14.14
C GLN A 10 1.37 -10.28 -14.29
N TRP A 11 0.97 -9.57 -13.22
CA TRP A 11 -0.13 -8.61 -13.26
C TRP A 11 0.26 -7.35 -14.01
N TRP A 12 1.46 -6.82 -13.74
CA TRP A 12 1.96 -5.60 -14.37
C TRP A 12 2.09 -5.75 -15.90
N GLN A 13 2.64 -6.87 -16.36
CA GLN A 13 2.79 -7.16 -17.80
C GLN A 13 1.44 -7.24 -18.53
N ASN A 14 0.37 -7.62 -17.82
CA ASN A 14 -0.98 -7.73 -18.37
C ASN A 14 -1.85 -6.48 -18.12
N SER A 15 -1.32 -5.46 -17.45
CA SER A 15 -2.04 -4.21 -17.16
C SER A 15 -2.20 -3.35 -18.41
N CYS A 16 -3.37 -2.71 -18.55
CA CYS A 16 -3.61 -1.74 -19.62
C CYS A 16 -2.72 -0.49 -19.53
N LYS A 17 -2.13 -0.22 -18.35
CA LYS A 17 -1.19 0.89 -18.12
C LYS A 17 0.16 0.66 -18.79
N ILE A 18 0.55 -0.62 -18.95
CA ILE A 18 1.76 -1.03 -19.68
C ILE A 18 1.41 -1.36 -21.13
N ASN A 19 0.36 -2.17 -21.34
CA ASN A 19 -0.09 -2.57 -22.67
C ASN A 19 -1.52 -2.08 -22.94
N LYS A 20 -1.64 -0.94 -23.62
CA LYS A 20 -2.93 -0.29 -23.93
C LYS A 20 -3.90 -1.13 -24.78
N SER A 21 -3.45 -2.24 -25.37
CA SER A 21 -4.33 -3.18 -26.10
C SER A 21 -5.09 -4.14 -25.18
N LYS A 22 -4.68 -4.25 -23.90
CA LYS A 22 -5.33 -5.09 -22.90
C LYS A 22 -6.48 -4.30 -22.23
N PRO A 23 -7.56 -4.98 -21.82
CA PRO A 23 -8.59 -4.34 -21.02
C PRO A 23 -8.02 -3.87 -19.67
N CYS A 24 -8.44 -2.70 -19.21
CA CYS A 24 -8.12 -2.25 -17.86
C CYS A 24 -8.89 -3.11 -16.84
N LYS A 25 -8.15 -3.87 -16.05
CA LYS A 25 -8.67 -4.72 -14.98
C LYS A 25 -7.89 -4.45 -13.71
N ASP A 26 -8.60 -4.49 -12.59
CA ASP A 26 -8.00 -4.40 -11.28
C ASP A 26 -7.19 -5.66 -10.96
N ALA A 27 -6.20 -5.51 -10.09
CA ALA A 27 -5.39 -6.60 -9.58
C ALA A 27 -5.51 -6.68 -8.04
N PRO A 28 -5.22 -7.85 -7.42
CA PRO A 28 -5.33 -7.99 -5.98
C PRO A 28 -4.43 -7.01 -5.20
N THR A 29 -4.91 -6.57 -4.04
CA THR A 29 -4.06 -5.94 -3.02
C THR A 29 -3.32 -7.04 -2.26
N ALA A 30 -2.02 -6.85 -1.98
CA ALA A 30 -1.21 -7.88 -1.32
C ALA A 30 -1.63 -8.13 0.14
N LEU A 31 -1.99 -7.08 0.88
CA LEU A 31 -2.43 -7.19 2.28
C LEU A 31 -3.57 -6.22 2.59
N ILE A 32 -4.72 -6.76 3.04
CA ILE A 32 -5.87 -5.97 3.46
C ILE A 32 -6.17 -6.22 4.93
N PHE A 33 -6.21 -5.15 5.72
CA PHE A 33 -6.79 -5.12 7.05
C PHE A 33 -8.16 -4.46 6.99
N GLN A 34 -9.22 -5.23 7.26
CA GLN A 34 -10.59 -4.76 7.14
C GLN A 34 -11.34 -4.90 8.46
N LYS A 35 -12.04 -3.84 8.88
CA LYS A 35 -12.89 -3.80 10.10
C LYS A 35 -12.13 -4.15 11.39
N CYS A 36 -10.83 -3.87 11.44
CA CYS A 36 -10.02 -4.13 12.63
C CYS A 36 -10.16 -3.00 13.66
N LYS A 37 -10.09 -3.34 14.95
CA LYS A 37 -10.01 -2.38 16.06
C LYS A 37 -8.77 -2.64 16.89
N ASN A 38 -8.06 -1.58 17.30
CA ASN A 38 -6.82 -1.68 18.10
C ASN A 38 -5.72 -2.52 17.43
N LEU A 39 -5.57 -2.35 16.11
CA LEU A 39 -4.64 -3.11 15.28
C LEU A 39 -3.21 -2.56 15.42
N ARG A 40 -2.24 -3.46 15.54
CA ARG A 40 -0.80 -3.15 15.42
C ARG A 40 -0.20 -3.94 14.27
N VAL A 41 0.44 -3.22 13.35
CA VAL A 41 1.21 -3.78 12.23
C VAL A 41 2.63 -3.26 12.36
N ASN A 42 3.60 -4.15 12.51
CA ASN A 42 4.97 -3.76 12.85
C ASN A 42 6.00 -4.70 12.20
N ASN A 43 7.11 -4.14 11.72
CA ASN A 43 8.27 -4.88 11.20
C ASN A 43 7.91 -5.87 10.09
N LEU A 44 7.17 -5.42 9.08
CA LEU A 44 6.82 -6.22 7.90
C LEU A 44 7.49 -5.68 6.63
N ASN A 45 7.93 -6.61 5.79
CA ASN A 45 8.36 -6.31 4.43
C ASN A 45 7.24 -6.74 3.48
N ILE A 46 6.79 -5.83 2.61
CA ILE A 46 5.80 -6.12 1.57
C ILE A 46 6.45 -5.79 0.23
N GLN A 47 6.50 -6.78 -0.65
CA GLN A 47 7.23 -6.70 -1.92
C GLN A 47 6.31 -6.99 -3.09
N ASP A 48 6.51 -6.27 -4.18
CA ASP A 48 5.99 -6.58 -5.51
C ASP A 48 4.48 -6.89 -5.51
N ALA A 49 3.69 -6.01 -4.88
CA ALA A 49 2.25 -6.16 -4.90
C ALA A 49 1.69 -6.06 -6.32
N GLN A 50 0.61 -6.79 -6.59
CA GLN A 50 -0.01 -6.83 -7.90
C GLN A 50 -0.66 -5.48 -8.27
N GLN A 51 -1.22 -4.80 -7.27
CA GLN A 51 -1.68 -3.41 -7.31
C GLN A 51 -1.22 -2.73 -6.01
N ILE A 52 -2.09 -2.58 -5.01
CA ILE A 52 -1.78 -1.94 -3.73
C ILE A 52 -1.02 -2.91 -2.80
N HIS A 53 -0.03 -2.41 -2.05
CA HIS A 53 0.70 -3.23 -1.08
C HIS A 53 -0.09 -3.45 0.21
N VAL A 54 -0.48 -2.38 0.90
CA VAL A 54 -1.20 -2.45 2.18
C VAL A 54 -2.45 -1.61 2.13
N SER A 55 -3.60 -2.15 2.53
CA SER A 55 -4.86 -1.41 2.63
C SER A 55 -5.46 -1.52 4.03
N PHE A 56 -5.77 -0.37 4.63
CA PHE A 56 -6.55 -0.26 5.87
C PHE A 56 -7.95 0.23 5.54
N GLN A 57 -8.95 -0.62 5.77
CA GLN A 57 -10.34 -0.36 5.39
C GLN A 57 -11.26 -0.47 6.60
N LYS A 58 -12.00 0.59 6.92
CA LYS A 58 -12.99 0.59 8.02
C LYS A 58 -12.38 0.23 9.38
N CYS A 59 -11.12 0.62 9.60
CA CYS A 59 -10.39 0.30 10.81
C CYS A 59 -10.49 1.42 11.86
N MET A 60 -10.20 1.10 13.11
CA MET A 60 -10.18 2.08 14.21
C MET A 60 -9.00 1.81 15.15
N ASN A 61 -8.27 2.87 15.53
CA ASN A 61 -7.09 2.79 16.40
C ASN A 61 -6.02 1.85 15.82
N VAL A 62 -5.40 2.29 14.72
CA VAL A 62 -4.36 1.52 14.03
C VAL A 62 -2.98 2.12 14.31
N GLN A 63 -2.00 1.26 14.59
CA GLN A 63 -0.59 1.64 14.61
C GLN A 63 0.16 0.79 13.58
N ALA A 64 0.62 1.43 12.51
CA ALA A 64 1.46 0.84 11.47
C ALA A 64 2.86 1.42 11.59
N SER A 65 3.89 0.59 11.78
CA SER A 65 5.24 1.08 12.05
C SER A 65 6.33 0.18 11.48
N ASN A 66 7.47 0.75 11.11
CA ASN A 66 8.63 0.00 10.61
C ASN A 66 8.28 -0.91 9.42
N LEU A 67 7.52 -0.39 8.47
CA LEU A 67 7.17 -1.11 7.25
C LEU A 67 8.20 -0.82 6.16
N SER A 68 8.59 -1.87 5.42
CA SER A 68 9.38 -1.73 4.20
C SER A 68 8.52 -2.20 3.02
N ILE A 69 8.11 -1.27 2.17
CA ILE A 69 7.22 -1.51 1.04
C ILE A 69 7.98 -1.21 -0.24
N ILE A 70 8.23 -2.21 -1.08
CA ILE A 70 9.13 -2.09 -2.23
C ILE A 70 8.53 -2.75 -3.47
N ALA A 71 8.48 -2.00 -4.56
CA ALA A 71 8.24 -2.48 -5.93
C ALA A 71 9.04 -1.63 -6.93
N PRO A 72 9.28 -2.10 -8.16
CA PRO A 72 9.97 -1.33 -9.18
C PRO A 72 9.27 0.01 -9.49
N GLU A 73 10.03 1.07 -9.78
CA GLU A 73 9.47 2.41 -10.13
C GLU A 73 8.40 2.36 -11.23
N LYS A 74 8.52 1.43 -12.18
CA LYS A 74 7.61 1.32 -13.34
C LYS A 74 6.47 0.34 -13.12
N SER A 75 6.29 -0.23 -11.91
CA SER A 75 5.15 -1.11 -11.64
C SER A 75 3.85 -0.29 -11.58
N PRO A 76 2.86 -0.58 -12.44
CA PRO A 76 1.67 0.24 -12.59
C PRO A 76 0.75 0.12 -11.38
N ASN A 77 0.26 1.24 -10.86
CA ASN A 77 -0.75 1.29 -9.80
C ASN A 77 -0.32 0.53 -8.53
N THR A 78 0.94 0.73 -8.16
CA THR A 78 1.54 0.14 -6.97
C THR A 78 1.57 1.08 -5.79
N ASP A 79 0.39 1.41 -5.25
CA ASP A 79 0.28 2.23 -4.06
C ASP A 79 0.94 1.52 -2.87
N GLY A 80 1.60 2.29 -2.00
CA GLY A 80 2.25 1.79 -0.79
C GLY A 80 1.24 1.44 0.30
N ILE A 81 0.74 2.46 1.01
CA ILE A 81 -0.30 2.29 2.03
C ILE A 81 -1.55 3.05 1.61
N HIS A 82 -2.64 2.31 1.42
CA HIS A 82 -3.97 2.82 1.14
C HIS A 82 -4.82 2.86 2.41
N VAL A 83 -5.46 3.99 2.69
CA VAL A 83 -6.28 4.19 3.88
C VAL A 83 -7.66 4.71 3.46
N THR A 84 -8.71 3.97 3.82
CA THR A 84 -10.12 4.31 3.51
C THR A 84 -11.03 4.01 4.70
N ASP A 85 -12.03 4.86 4.94
CA ASP A 85 -13.02 4.73 6.03
C ASP A 85 -12.39 4.46 7.42
N THR A 86 -11.15 4.87 7.66
CA THR A 86 -10.37 4.48 8.84
C THR A 86 -10.17 5.66 9.79
N GLN A 87 -10.39 5.42 11.09
CA GLN A 87 -10.32 6.44 12.13
C GLN A 87 -9.15 6.19 13.09
N ASN A 88 -8.42 7.26 13.42
CA ASN A 88 -7.29 7.23 14.36
C ASN A 88 -6.22 6.20 13.95
N ILE A 89 -5.51 6.50 12.87
CA ILE A 89 -4.39 5.70 12.38
C ILE A 89 -3.10 6.49 12.46
N LEU A 90 -2.07 5.86 13.01
CA LEU A 90 -0.71 6.36 13.10
C LEU A 90 0.22 5.46 12.28
N ILE A 91 0.85 6.04 11.27
CA ILE A 91 1.83 5.40 10.38
C ILE A 91 3.20 6.02 10.66
N THR A 92 4.19 5.21 11.03
CA THR A 92 5.52 5.73 11.40
C THR A 92 6.70 4.94 10.85
N ASN A 93 7.85 5.60 10.73
CA ASN A 93 9.17 4.98 10.51
C ASN A 93 9.19 3.96 9.36
N SER A 94 8.56 4.29 8.23
CA SER A 94 8.38 3.34 7.13
C SER A 94 9.06 3.83 5.86
N VAL A 95 9.55 2.89 5.05
CA VAL A 95 10.15 3.13 3.74
C VAL A 95 9.21 2.58 2.69
N ILE A 96 8.84 3.41 1.73
CA ILE A 96 7.90 3.07 0.67
C ILE A 96 8.49 3.53 -0.66
N ALA A 97 8.91 2.55 -1.45
CA ALA A 97 9.52 2.73 -2.76
C ALA A 97 8.72 1.92 -3.78
N THR A 98 7.78 2.56 -4.45
CA THR A 98 6.87 1.92 -5.41
C THR A 98 6.70 2.78 -6.66
N GLY A 99 5.85 2.36 -7.59
CA GLY A 99 5.57 3.06 -8.85
C GLY A 99 4.31 3.94 -8.84
N ASP A 100 3.67 4.13 -7.69
CA ASP A 100 2.50 5.00 -7.55
C ASP A 100 2.52 5.71 -6.17
N ASP A 101 1.38 6.13 -5.63
CA ASP A 101 1.29 6.86 -4.35
C ASP A 101 2.02 6.14 -3.18
N CYS A 102 2.85 6.86 -2.41
CA CYS A 102 3.45 6.34 -1.18
C CYS A 102 2.36 6.05 -0.14
N LEU A 103 1.51 7.05 0.09
CA LEU A 103 0.37 7.02 0.99
C LEU A 103 -0.86 7.60 0.29
N SER A 104 -1.87 6.77 0.03
CA SER A 104 -3.14 7.23 -0.54
C SER A 104 -4.22 7.25 0.55
N ILE A 105 -4.68 8.44 0.95
CA ILE A 105 -5.74 8.64 1.95
C ILE A 105 -7.01 9.08 1.22
N VAL A 106 -8.06 8.27 1.32
CA VAL A 106 -9.31 8.51 0.61
C VAL A 106 -10.47 8.78 1.59
N ASN A 107 -11.70 8.72 1.07
CA ASN A 107 -12.95 9.09 1.75
C ASN A 107 -13.10 8.40 3.13
N GLY A 108 -13.78 9.09 4.06
CA GLY A 108 -14.21 8.53 5.34
C GLY A 108 -13.11 8.40 6.39
N CYS A 109 -11.91 8.89 6.12
CA CYS A 109 -10.81 8.90 7.07
C CYS A 109 -10.89 10.04 8.08
N GLU A 110 -10.55 9.77 9.34
CA GLU A 110 -10.46 10.78 10.41
C GLU A 110 -9.18 10.53 11.23
N LYS A 111 -8.47 11.60 11.62
CA LYS A 111 -7.25 11.51 12.46
C LYS A 111 -6.20 10.53 11.88
N VAL A 112 -5.79 10.79 10.64
CA VAL A 112 -4.67 10.09 9.99
C VAL A 112 -3.39 10.86 10.28
N GLN A 113 -2.39 10.19 10.85
CA GLN A 113 -1.07 10.75 11.10
C GLN A 113 0.00 9.88 10.45
N ALA A 114 0.89 10.49 9.69
CA ALA A 114 2.05 9.86 9.09
C ALA A 114 3.31 10.64 9.48
N THR A 115 4.29 9.99 10.09
CA THR A 115 5.54 10.65 10.51
C THR A 115 6.76 9.79 10.22
N ASN A 116 7.88 10.42 9.86
CA ASN A 116 9.12 9.73 9.49
C ASN A 116 8.90 8.66 8.40
N ILE A 117 8.31 9.07 7.28
CA ILE A 117 8.07 8.22 6.10
C ILE A 117 9.08 8.62 5.03
N THR A 118 9.80 7.64 4.49
CA THR A 118 10.65 7.83 3.30
C THR A 118 9.85 7.35 2.10
N CYS A 119 9.50 8.28 1.22
CA CYS A 119 8.76 8.02 -0.01
C CYS A 119 9.65 8.23 -1.23
N GLY A 120 9.47 7.40 -2.25
CA GLY A 120 10.09 7.57 -3.57
C GLY A 120 10.62 6.26 -4.13
N PRO A 121 10.49 6.02 -5.45
CA PRO A 121 10.36 7.03 -6.51
C PRO A 121 8.93 7.39 -6.98
N GLY A 122 7.88 6.83 -6.38
CA GLY A 122 6.48 7.01 -6.81
C GLY A 122 5.89 8.44 -6.70
N HIS A 123 4.57 8.54 -6.57
CA HIS A 123 3.84 9.81 -6.79
C HIS A 123 3.70 10.73 -5.57
N GLY A 124 4.59 10.59 -4.59
CA GLY A 124 4.61 11.37 -3.35
C GLY A 124 4.45 10.49 -2.13
#